data_AF-A0A4D7CS40-F1
#
_entry.id   AF-A0A4D7CS40-F1
#
_cell.length_a   1.000
_cell.length_b   1.000
_cell.length_c   1.000
_cell.angle_alpha   90.00
_cell.angle_beta   90.00
_cell.angle_gamma   90.00
#
_symmetry.space_group_name_H-M   'P 1'
#
loop_
_entity.id
_entity.type
_entity.pdbx_description
1 polymer ?
#
loop_
_entity_poly.entity_id
_entity_poly.type
_entity_poly.pdbx_seq_one_letter_code
_entity_poly.pdbx_strand_id
1 'polypeptide(L)'
;MRHDCYFTIDTEPTGDEEPIKLGQIIQSENEVEEKYYLTDPQKIKKFEYLRGPKKIERTSAEGFTYTFSEGGMSPYDDLELPGRTMLTSEGSVNRSTHLLKINGRYRLLTPIEADRLQDFPDDWTKYKKTPTGEIVEVSDRMRMFFMGNALVTEIVKRIGDELQKIDIIL
;
A
#
# COMPACT_ATOMS: atom_id res chain seq x y z
N MET A 1 4.37 28.00 -2.15
CA MET A 1 4.80 28.82 -3.31
C MET A 1 5.22 30.18 -2.79
N ARG A 2 6.49 30.57 -2.96
CA ARG A 2 6.98 31.93 -2.64
C ARG A 2 7.41 32.56 -3.95
N HIS A 3 6.82 33.71 -4.29
CA HIS A 3 7.18 34.54 -5.45
C HIS A 3 7.04 33.86 -6.84
N ASP A 4 6.05 32.99 -7.03
CA ASP A 4 5.73 32.35 -8.33
C ASP A 4 6.88 31.58 -9.01
N CYS A 5 7.96 31.30 -8.28
CA CYS A 5 9.10 30.54 -8.78
C CYS A 5 9.06 29.11 -8.26
N TYR A 6 9.33 28.15 -9.15
CA TYR A 6 9.54 26.74 -8.82
C TYR A 6 11.03 26.42 -8.96
N PHE A 7 11.57 25.73 -7.97
CA PHE A 7 12.92 25.18 -8.01
C PHE A 7 12.79 23.66 -8.05
N THR A 8 13.40 23.05 -9.04
CA THR A 8 13.48 21.60 -9.20
C THR A 8 14.95 21.23 -9.32
N ILE A 9 15.36 20.17 -8.64
CA ILE A 9 16.71 19.63 -8.70
C ILE A 9 16.61 18.12 -8.81
N ASP A 10 17.43 17.53 -9.67
CA ASP A 10 17.61 16.08 -9.70
C ASP A 10 18.43 15.67 -8.48
N THR A 11 17.98 14.61 -7.81
CA THR A 11 18.66 14.10 -6.62
C THR A 11 19.05 12.64 -6.85
N GLU A 12 20.18 12.26 -6.27
CA GLU A 12 20.61 10.87 -6.21
C GLU A 12 20.46 10.36 -4.78
N PRO A 13 19.98 9.11 -4.59
CA PRO A 13 19.95 8.50 -3.26
C PRO A 13 21.38 8.31 -2.75
N THR A 14 21.62 8.55 -1.46
CA THR A 14 22.97 8.43 -0.90
C THR A 14 23.47 6.99 -0.84
N GLY A 15 22.55 6.02 -0.77
CA GLY A 15 22.88 4.59 -0.74
C GLY A 15 23.36 4.07 0.61
N ASP A 16 23.30 4.90 1.67
CA ASP A 16 23.80 4.56 3.01
C ASP A 16 22.78 3.77 3.85
N GLU A 17 21.57 3.56 3.33
CA GLU A 17 20.45 2.93 4.03
C GLU A 17 19.96 1.70 3.26
N GLU A 18 19.83 0.58 3.98
CA GLU A 18 19.16 -0.61 3.47
C GLU A 18 17.64 -0.41 3.52
N PRO A 19 16.92 -0.67 2.42
CA PRO A 19 15.48 -0.48 2.39
C PRO A 19 14.78 -1.53 3.25
N ILE A 20 13.71 -1.12 3.94
CA ILE A 20 12.88 -2.02 4.73
C ILE A 20 12.15 -2.97 3.78
N LYS A 21 12.43 -4.26 3.94
CA LYS A 21 11.81 -5.33 3.16
C LYS A 21 10.38 -5.57 3.65
N LEU A 22 9.49 -5.95 2.73
CA LEU A 22 8.12 -6.32 3.08
C LEU A 22 8.07 -7.44 4.12
N GLY A 23 9.01 -8.39 4.05
CA GLY A 23 9.17 -9.47 5.03
C GLY A 23 9.40 -9.00 6.47
N GLN A 24 9.93 -7.79 6.69
CA GLN A 24 10.16 -7.21 8.02
C GLN A 24 8.90 -6.53 8.60
N ILE A 25 7.92 -6.22 7.75
CA ILE A 25 6.70 -5.49 8.10
C ILE A 25 5.57 -6.48 8.47
N ILE A 26 5.53 -7.62 7.78
CA ILE A 26 4.47 -8.62 7.93
C ILE A 26 4.48 -9.28 9.33
N GLN A 27 3.29 -9.62 9.82
CA GLN A 27 3.11 -10.36 11.06
C GLN A 27 3.50 -11.83 10.91
N SER A 28 3.87 -12.44 12.03
CA SER A 28 4.09 -13.88 12.10
C SER A 28 2.77 -14.61 11.83
N GLU A 29 2.80 -15.75 11.13
CA GLU A 29 1.57 -16.44 10.69
C GLU A 29 0.64 -16.85 11.85
N ASN A 30 1.18 -17.07 13.05
CA ASN A 30 0.43 -17.39 14.27
C ASN A 30 -0.36 -16.20 14.86
N GLU A 31 -0.07 -14.98 14.42
CA GLU A 31 -0.75 -13.74 14.85
C GLU A 31 -1.81 -13.29 13.82
N VAL A 32 -1.87 -13.94 12.66
CA VAL A 32 -2.78 -13.59 11.57
C VAL A 32 -4.04 -14.45 11.64
N GLU A 33 -5.19 -13.79 11.77
CA GLU A 33 -6.49 -14.47 11.78
C GLU A 33 -6.80 -15.16 10.43
N GLU A 34 -7.50 -16.30 10.48
CA GLU A 34 -7.84 -17.10 9.30
C GLU A 34 -8.65 -16.31 8.24
N LYS A 35 -9.41 -15.29 8.67
CA LYS A 35 -10.20 -14.43 7.76
C LYS A 35 -9.37 -13.71 6.70
N TYR A 36 -8.07 -13.50 6.92
CA TYR A 36 -7.17 -12.84 5.97
C TYR A 36 -6.61 -13.81 4.91
N TYR A 37 -6.70 -15.12 5.14
CA TYR A 37 -6.28 -16.14 4.18
C TYR A 37 -7.33 -16.35 3.09
N LEU A 38 -6.87 -16.50 1.85
CA LEU A 38 -7.73 -16.74 0.71
C LEU A 38 -8.02 -18.23 0.58
N THR A 39 -9.19 -18.64 1.07
CA THR A 39 -9.69 -20.02 0.95
C THR A 39 -10.50 -20.26 -0.32
N ASP A 40 -11.02 -19.21 -0.95
CA ASP A 40 -11.80 -19.28 -2.19
C ASP A 40 -10.89 -19.35 -3.44
N PRO A 41 -10.88 -20.48 -4.18
CA PRO A 41 -10.09 -20.62 -5.39
C PRO A 41 -10.44 -19.60 -6.49
N GLN A 42 -11.68 -19.09 -6.51
CA GLN A 42 -12.10 -18.09 -7.50
C GLN A 42 -11.41 -16.74 -7.25
N LYS A 43 -11.18 -16.36 -5.98
CA LYS A 43 -10.39 -15.16 -5.66
C LYS A 43 -8.94 -15.29 -6.11
N ILE A 44 -8.34 -16.48 -5.93
CA ILE A 44 -6.96 -16.75 -6.37
C ILE A 44 -6.88 -16.65 -7.90
N LYS A 45 -7.79 -17.32 -8.64
CA LYS A 45 -7.88 -17.20 -10.10
C LYS A 45 -8.11 -15.76 -10.57
N LYS A 46 -8.89 -14.98 -9.83
CA LYS A 46 -9.09 -13.56 -10.11
C LYS A 46 -7.77 -12.79 -10.02
N PHE A 47 -6.93 -13.05 -9.01
CA PHE A 47 -5.60 -12.46 -8.92
C PHE A 47 -4.69 -12.88 -10.09
N GLU A 48 -4.67 -14.15 -10.45
CA GLU A 48 -3.91 -14.66 -11.61
C GLU A 48 -4.30 -13.93 -12.89
N TYR A 49 -5.60 -13.76 -13.15
CA TYR A 49 -6.08 -12.97 -14.29
C TYR A 49 -5.71 -11.49 -14.20
N LEU A 50 -5.86 -10.87 -13.02
CA LEU A 50 -5.57 -9.45 -12.82
C LEU A 50 -4.09 -9.14 -12.96
N ARG A 51 -3.19 -10.04 -12.54
CA ARG A 51 -1.75 -9.86 -12.58
C ARG A 51 -1.10 -10.43 -13.85
N GLY A 52 -1.79 -11.32 -14.57
CA GLY A 52 -1.34 -11.85 -15.85
C GLY A 52 -1.37 -10.82 -16.98
N PRO A 53 -0.51 -10.99 -18.01
CA PRO A 53 -0.51 -10.15 -19.19
C PRO A 53 -1.84 -10.31 -19.96
N LYS A 54 -2.33 -9.23 -20.54
CA LYS A 54 -3.57 -9.24 -21.32
C LYS A 54 -3.49 -8.30 -22.50
N LYS A 55 -4.04 -8.75 -23.62
CA LYS A 55 -4.23 -7.98 -24.85
C LYS A 55 -5.64 -8.25 -25.34
N ILE A 56 -6.54 -7.32 -25.08
CA ILE A 56 -7.98 -7.47 -25.34
C ILE A 56 -8.50 -6.29 -26.15
N GLU A 57 -9.38 -6.58 -27.09
CA GLU A 57 -10.11 -5.56 -27.81
C GLU A 57 -11.21 -4.99 -26.90
N ARG A 58 -11.30 -3.66 -26.82
CA ARG A 58 -12.31 -2.94 -26.04
C ARG A 58 -12.97 -1.90 -26.93
N THR A 59 -14.24 -1.66 -26.66
CA THR A 59 -15.00 -0.58 -27.29
C THR A 59 -15.26 0.50 -26.25
N SER A 60 -14.94 1.76 -26.58
CA SER A 60 -15.25 2.90 -25.71
C SER A 60 -16.76 3.12 -25.62
N ALA A 61 -17.20 3.91 -24.64
CA ALA A 61 -18.60 4.31 -24.51
C ALA A 61 -19.13 5.05 -25.76
N GLU A 62 -18.23 5.67 -26.53
CA GLU A 62 -18.51 6.41 -27.77
C GLU A 62 -18.49 5.51 -29.02
N GLY A 63 -18.16 4.22 -28.88
CA GLY A 63 -18.17 3.24 -29.98
C GLY A 63 -16.82 2.99 -30.67
N PHE A 64 -15.72 3.62 -30.23
CA PHE A 64 -14.40 3.41 -30.82
C PHE A 64 -13.76 2.13 -30.31
N THR A 65 -13.29 1.28 -31.24
CA THR A 65 -12.60 0.04 -30.89
C THR A 65 -11.10 0.27 -30.75
N TYR A 66 -10.51 -0.18 -29.65
CA TYR A 66 -9.08 -0.08 -29.37
C TYR A 66 -8.57 -1.36 -28.70
N THR A 67 -7.28 -1.65 -28.86
CA THR A 67 -6.63 -2.77 -28.15
C THR A 67 -6.10 -2.28 -26.81
N PHE A 68 -6.66 -2.76 -25.71
CA PHE A 68 -6.08 -2.62 -24.38
C PHE A 68 -5.00 -3.68 -24.19
N SER A 69 -3.76 -3.24 -23.96
CA SER A 69 -2.62 -4.13 -23.65
C SER A 69 -2.05 -3.77 -22.28
N GLU A 70 -1.81 -4.78 -21.44
CA GLU A 70 -1.22 -4.63 -20.12
C GLU A 70 -0.22 -5.78 -19.90
N GLY A 71 0.99 -5.45 -19.44
CA GLY A 71 2.02 -6.42 -19.10
C GLY A 71 1.68 -7.22 -17.83
N GLY A 72 2.28 -8.39 -17.69
CA GLY A 72 2.20 -9.16 -16.46
C GLY A 72 2.94 -8.48 -15.30
N MET A 73 2.60 -8.86 -14.07
CA MET A 73 3.36 -8.56 -12.86
C MET A 73 3.53 -9.83 -12.02
N SER A 74 4.36 -9.78 -10.98
CA SER A 74 4.57 -10.92 -10.08
C SER A 74 3.23 -11.45 -9.55
N PRO A 75 3.00 -12.79 -9.54
CA PRO A 75 1.74 -13.37 -9.11
C PRO A 75 1.40 -13.10 -7.65
N TYR A 76 2.41 -12.86 -6.80
CA TYR A 76 2.32 -12.45 -5.40
C TYR A 76 3.48 -11.50 -5.08
N ASP A 77 3.40 -10.78 -3.98
CA ASP A 77 4.41 -9.83 -3.52
C ASP A 77 5.63 -10.57 -2.95
N ASP A 78 6.83 -10.07 -3.26
CA ASP A 78 8.10 -10.64 -2.83
C ASP A 78 8.48 -10.06 -1.46
N LEU A 79 8.78 -10.93 -0.50
CA LEU A 79 9.13 -10.54 0.87
C LEU A 79 10.54 -9.98 0.98
N GLU A 80 11.41 -10.26 0.00
CA GLU A 80 12.80 -9.77 -0.02
C GLU A 80 12.93 -8.36 -0.64
N LEU A 81 11.84 -7.86 -1.24
CA LEU A 81 11.78 -6.52 -1.81
C LEU A 81 11.03 -5.56 -0.89
N PRO A 82 11.23 -4.24 -1.05
CA PRO A 82 10.39 -3.25 -0.37
C PRO A 82 8.92 -3.39 -0.76
N GLY A 83 8.03 -3.04 0.17
CA GLY A 83 6.59 -3.03 -0.10
C GLY A 83 6.24 -2.10 -1.26
N ARG A 84 5.27 -2.49 -2.08
CA ARG A 84 4.74 -1.62 -3.14
C ARG A 84 3.88 -0.52 -2.50
N THR A 85 3.64 0.55 -3.26
CA THR A 85 2.69 1.58 -2.84
C THR A 85 1.32 0.98 -2.56
N MET A 86 0.83 1.13 -1.34
CA MET A 86 -0.55 0.82 -0.98
C MET A 86 -1.50 1.86 -1.56
N LEU A 87 -2.54 1.41 -2.26
CA LEU A 87 -3.57 2.30 -2.81
C LEU A 87 -4.81 2.31 -1.91
N THR A 88 -5.64 3.35 -2.02
CA THR A 88 -6.93 3.43 -1.31
C THR A 88 -7.89 2.27 -1.63
N SER A 89 -7.63 1.56 -2.72
CA SER A 89 -8.37 0.37 -3.16
C SER A 89 -7.86 -0.95 -2.55
N GLU A 90 -6.87 -0.91 -1.66
CA GLU A 90 -6.25 -2.09 -1.02
C GLU A 90 -7.28 -3.01 -0.35
N GLY A 91 -8.34 -2.45 0.26
CA GLY A 91 -9.44 -3.21 0.86
C GLY A 91 -10.37 -3.92 -0.14
N SER A 92 -10.00 -4.00 -1.42
CA SER A 92 -10.73 -4.69 -2.50
C SER A 92 -9.77 -5.56 -3.30
N VAL A 93 -10.29 -6.51 -4.10
CA VAL A 93 -9.44 -7.35 -4.98
C VAL A 93 -9.23 -6.66 -6.32
N ASN A 94 -8.04 -6.12 -6.52
CA ASN A 94 -7.57 -5.50 -7.77
C ASN A 94 -6.12 -5.92 -8.09
N ARG A 95 -5.57 -5.44 -9.21
CA ARG A 95 -4.22 -5.81 -9.67
C ARG A 95 -3.12 -5.38 -8.69
N SER A 96 -3.29 -4.22 -8.05
CA SER A 96 -2.31 -3.61 -7.17
C SER A 96 -2.41 -4.07 -5.71
N THR A 97 -3.55 -4.64 -5.29
CA THR A 97 -3.73 -5.20 -3.94
C THR A 97 -2.58 -6.13 -3.58
N HIS A 98 -1.99 -5.95 -2.42
CA HIS A 98 -0.94 -6.81 -1.89
C HIS A 98 -1.48 -8.22 -1.67
N LEU A 99 -0.75 -9.19 -2.21
CA LEU A 99 -1.07 -10.61 -2.12
C LEU A 99 0.19 -11.34 -1.68
N LEU A 100 0.14 -11.90 -0.49
CA LEU A 100 1.25 -12.65 0.08
C LEU A 100 1.05 -14.15 -0.20
N LYS A 101 2.16 -14.85 -0.44
CA LYS A 101 2.18 -16.32 -0.50
C LYS A 101 3.26 -16.84 0.44
N ILE A 102 2.85 -17.29 1.62
CA ILE A 102 3.74 -17.73 2.69
C ILE A 102 3.41 -19.18 3.00
N ASN A 103 4.41 -20.06 3.05
CA ASN A 103 4.24 -21.49 3.34
C ASN A 103 3.13 -22.17 2.51
N GLY A 104 3.01 -21.76 1.24
CA GLY A 104 2.03 -22.30 0.30
C GLY A 104 0.61 -21.73 0.41
N ARG A 105 0.35 -20.83 1.36
CA ARG A 105 -0.98 -20.22 1.59
C ARG A 105 -1.00 -18.77 1.09
N TYR A 106 -2.09 -18.40 0.43
CA TYR A 106 -2.32 -17.03 -0.02
C TYR A 106 -3.08 -16.24 1.04
N ARG A 107 -2.65 -15.00 1.30
CA ARG A 107 -3.37 -14.07 2.19
C ARG A 107 -3.19 -12.62 1.77
N LEU A 108 -4.09 -11.76 2.26
CA LEU A 108 -3.98 -10.30 2.12
C LEU A 108 -3.26 -9.71 3.34
N LEU A 109 -2.88 -8.44 3.24
CA LEU A 109 -2.36 -7.69 4.38
C LEU A 109 -3.44 -7.54 5.46
N THR A 110 -3.01 -7.64 6.72
CA THR A 110 -3.85 -7.27 7.86
C THR A 110 -3.83 -5.75 8.04
N PRO A 111 -4.81 -5.18 8.76
CA PRO A 111 -4.78 -3.75 9.11
C PRO A 111 -3.54 -3.34 9.92
N ILE A 112 -2.97 -4.23 10.75
CA ILE A 112 -1.73 -3.96 11.47
C ILE A 112 -0.56 -3.86 10.47
N GLU A 113 -0.45 -4.79 9.52
CA GLU A 113 0.59 -4.75 8.50
C GLU A 113 0.46 -3.52 7.59
N ALA A 114 -0.78 -3.07 7.35
CA ALA A 114 -1.05 -1.83 6.62
C ALA A 114 -0.61 -0.57 7.38
N ASP A 115 -0.85 -0.53 8.70
CA ASP A 115 -0.36 0.55 9.56
C ASP A 115 1.18 0.59 9.54
N ARG A 116 1.83 -0.56 9.72
CA ARG A 116 3.30 -0.68 9.68
C ARG A 116 3.90 -0.31 8.32
N LEU A 117 3.23 -0.63 7.21
CA LEU A 117 3.71 -0.27 5.86
C LEU A 117 3.82 1.24 5.64
N GLN A 118 3.08 2.04 6.42
CA GLN A 118 3.10 3.50 6.40
C GLN A 118 3.83 4.08 7.63
N ASP A 119 4.63 3.26 8.32
CA ASP A 119 5.35 3.58 9.56
C ASP A 119 4.44 4.04 10.72
N PHE A 120 3.18 3.58 10.77
CA PHE A 120 2.33 3.79 11.95
C PHE A 120 2.51 2.64 12.95
N PRO A 121 2.36 2.91 14.26
CA PRO A 121 2.25 1.87 15.27
C PRO A 121 1.07 0.92 15.00
N ASP A 122 1.16 -0.30 15.54
CA ASP A 122 0.07 -1.27 15.48
C ASP A 122 -1.24 -0.68 16.01
N ASP A 123 -2.33 -0.95 15.27
CA ASP A 123 -3.69 -0.51 15.63
C ASP A 123 -3.90 1.01 15.66
N TRP A 124 -3.02 1.79 15.03
CA TRP A 124 -3.16 3.24 14.91
C TRP A 124 -4.51 3.67 14.31
N THR A 125 -5.02 2.91 13.34
CA THR A 125 -6.28 3.20 12.65
C THR A 125 -7.50 2.50 13.24
N LYS A 126 -7.36 1.80 14.37
CA LYS A 126 -8.42 0.94 14.93
C LYS A 126 -9.66 1.69 15.35
N TYR A 127 -9.54 2.92 15.85
CA TYR A 127 -10.66 3.69 16.37
C TYR A 127 -10.79 5.03 15.65
N LYS A 128 -12.03 5.51 15.51
CA LYS A 128 -12.32 6.87 15.05
C LYS A 128 -13.39 7.52 15.93
N LYS A 129 -13.33 8.84 16.02
CA LYS A 129 -14.38 9.66 16.65
C LYS A 129 -15.43 10.02 15.60
N THR A 130 -16.69 9.73 15.87
CA THR A 130 -17.82 10.09 15.01
C THR A 130 -18.18 11.58 15.17
N PRO A 131 -18.97 12.17 14.26
CA PRO A 131 -19.49 13.53 14.43
C PRO A 131 -20.31 13.74 15.71
N THR A 132 -20.91 12.69 16.28
CA THR A 132 -21.63 12.72 17.56
C THR A 132 -20.71 12.67 18.78
N GLY A 133 -19.41 12.45 18.57
CA GLY A 133 -18.39 12.40 19.61
C GLY A 133 -18.08 11.00 20.14
N GLU A 134 -18.76 9.97 19.65
CA GLU A 134 -18.56 8.57 20.04
C GLU A 134 -17.26 8.01 19.46
N ILE A 135 -16.57 7.16 20.22
CA ILE A 135 -15.41 6.41 19.75
C ILE A 135 -15.89 5.04 19.29
N VAL A 136 -15.68 4.72 18.02
CA VAL A 136 -16.09 3.45 17.42
C VAL A 136 -14.92 2.77 16.73
N GLU A 137 -14.95 1.44 16.68
CA GLU A 137 -13.97 0.65 15.94
C GLU A 137 -14.18 0.82 14.42
N VAL A 138 -13.06 0.84 13.69
CA VAL A 138 -13.01 1.04 12.25
C VAL A 138 -12.90 -0.32 11.58
N SER A 139 -13.73 -0.55 10.54
CA SER A 139 -13.67 -1.80 9.77
C SER A 139 -12.34 -1.94 9.02
N ASP A 140 -11.90 -3.18 8.81
CA ASP A 140 -10.66 -3.49 8.08
C ASP A 140 -10.57 -2.75 6.74
N ARG A 141 -11.67 -2.75 5.96
CA ARG A 141 -11.73 -2.04 4.67
C ARG A 141 -11.49 -0.53 4.80
N MET A 142 -11.99 0.09 5.87
CA MET A 142 -11.79 1.51 6.10
C MET A 142 -10.38 1.80 6.65
N ARG A 143 -9.78 0.89 7.43
CA ARG A 143 -8.36 0.97 7.81
C ARG A 143 -7.44 0.92 6.59
N MET A 144 -7.70 0.01 5.64
CA MET A 144 -7.00 -0.02 4.34
C MET A 144 -7.16 1.27 3.55
N PHE A 145 -8.36 1.86 3.54
CA PHE A 145 -8.61 3.13 2.87
C PHE A 145 -7.83 4.29 3.50
N PHE A 146 -7.72 4.33 4.84
CA PHE A 146 -6.91 5.33 5.54
C PHE A 146 -5.44 5.19 5.18
N MET A 147 -4.89 3.97 5.27
CA MET A 147 -3.48 3.71 4.96
C MET A 147 -3.12 3.92 3.50
N GLY A 148 -4.04 3.64 2.56
CA GLY A 148 -3.84 3.98 1.14
C GLY A 148 -3.84 5.47 0.82
N ASN A 149 -4.26 6.35 1.75
CA ASN A 149 -4.15 7.82 1.65
C ASN A 149 -3.05 8.41 2.54
N ALA A 150 -2.43 7.59 3.39
CA ALA A 150 -1.47 8.06 4.37
C ALA A 150 -0.13 8.43 3.72
N LEU A 151 0.61 9.28 4.42
CA LEU A 151 2.04 9.47 4.17
C LEU A 151 2.81 8.50 5.07
N VAL A 152 3.96 8.04 4.59
CA VAL A 152 4.93 7.28 5.40
C VAL A 152 5.47 8.21 6.49
N THR A 153 5.16 7.94 7.75
CA THR A 153 5.34 8.93 8.83
C THR A 153 6.80 9.26 9.11
N GLU A 154 7.72 8.30 8.99
CA GLU A 154 9.14 8.55 9.23
C GLU A 154 9.74 9.46 8.15
N ILE A 155 9.25 9.41 6.92
CA ILE A 155 9.64 10.36 5.87
C ILE A 155 9.22 11.79 6.27
N VAL A 156 7.98 11.96 6.73
CA VAL A 156 7.47 13.27 7.19
C VAL A 156 8.29 13.79 8.36
N LYS A 157 8.63 12.92 9.32
CA LYS A 157 9.47 13.25 10.47
C LYS A 157 10.87 13.68 10.04
N ARG A 158 11.56 12.91 9.18
CA ARG A 158 12.90 13.25 8.67
C ARG A 158 12.92 14.62 7.98
N ILE A 159 11.90 14.92 7.16
CA ILE A 159 11.78 16.25 6.54
C ILE A 159 11.64 17.34 7.62
N GLY A 160 10.80 17.11 8.64
CA GLY A 160 10.64 18.04 9.76
C GLY A 160 11.93 18.28 10.55
N ASP A 161 12.67 17.22 10.87
CA ASP A 161 13.94 17.30 11.60
C ASP A 161 14.99 18.11 10.83
N GLU A 162 15.07 17.95 9.50
CA GLU A 162 15.98 18.74 8.66
C GLU A 162 15.57 20.22 8.58
N LEU A 163 14.27 20.51 8.47
CA LEU A 163 13.78 21.90 8.50
C LEU A 163 14.12 22.58 9.83
N GLN A 164 13.98 21.88 10.95
CA GLN A 164 14.32 22.42 12.27
C GLN A 164 15.80 22.80 12.38
N LYS A 165 16.71 22.00 11.80
CA LYS A 165 18.16 22.31 11.78
C LYS A 165 18.45 23.59 11.00
N ILE A 166 17.77 23.80 9.87
CA ILE A 166 17.93 25.00 9.04
C ILE A 166 17.44 26.25 9.79
N ASP A 167 16.28 26.16 10.45
CA ASP A 167 15.69 27.28 11.20
C ASP A 167 16.56 27.73 12.40
N ILE A 168 17.41 26.85 12.95
CA ILE A 168 18.33 27.20 14.05
C ILE A 168 19.59 27.94 13.54
N ILE A 169 19.93 27.81 12.25
CA ILE A 169 21.12 28.40 11.64
C ILE A 169 20.85 29.81 11.07
N LEU A 170 19.57 30.18 10.93
CA LEU A 170 19.10 31.49 10.48
C LEU A 170 18.77 32.43 11.65
#